data_AF-A0A350UU07-F1
#
_entry.id   AF-A0A350UU07-F1
#
_cell.length_a   1.000
_cell.length_b   1.000
_cell.length_c   1.000
_cell.angle_alpha   90.00
_cell.angle_beta   90.00
_cell.angle_gamma   90.00
#
_symmetry.space_group_name_H-M   'P 1'
#
loop_
_entity.id
_entity.type
_entity.pdbx_description
1 polymer ?
#
loop_
_entity_poly.entity_id
_entity_poly.type
_entity_poly.pdbx_seq_one_letter_code
_entity_poly.pdbx_strand_id
1 'polypeptide(L)'
;MVKEGGVGEYINKNGLAVGSSSRELFEEVMRGTGFVMGPNSSLYIENAGLHDKFIVVSRGADSNRLLETEKFPANQFQKAVDLFTGWSDKD
;
A
#
# COMPACT_ATOMS: atom_id res chain seq x y z
N MET A 1 27.44 -0.74 -6.81
CA MET A 1 26.11 -0.46 -7.40
C MET A 1 25.50 0.66 -6.60
N VAL A 2 25.21 1.78 -7.25
CA VAL A 2 24.70 2.99 -6.61
C VAL A 2 23.23 2.73 -6.28
N LYS A 3 22.83 2.81 -5.00
CA LYS A 3 21.41 2.86 -4.65
C LYS A 3 20.90 4.21 -5.13
N GLU A 4 20.24 4.24 -6.29
CA GLU A 4 19.48 5.41 -6.72
C GLU A 4 18.29 5.56 -5.77
N GLY A 5 18.49 6.31 -4.69
CA GLY A 5 17.38 6.94 -4.00
C GLY A 5 16.91 8.12 -4.83
N GLY A 6 15.66 8.08 -5.31
CA GLY A 6 14.98 9.29 -5.79
C GLY A 6 14.09 9.16 -7.03
N VAL A 7 12.96 8.46 -6.91
CA VAL A 7 11.60 8.91 -7.26
C VAL A 7 10.71 8.17 -6.25
N GLY A 8 9.74 8.84 -5.62
CA GLY A 8 8.91 8.21 -4.57
C GLY A 8 8.43 6.85 -5.03
N GLU A 9 8.89 5.80 -4.33
CA GLU A 9 8.63 4.39 -4.69
C GLU A 9 7.12 4.08 -4.74
N TYR A 10 6.34 4.95 -4.10
CA TYR A 10 4.91 4.89 -4.00
C TYR A 10 4.24 6.02 -4.77
N ILE A 11 3.14 5.68 -5.44
CA ILE A 11 2.29 6.63 -6.18
C ILE A 11 0.83 6.47 -5.75
N ASN A 12 0.08 7.57 -5.71
CA ASN A 12 -1.35 7.52 -5.42
C ASN A 12 -2.21 7.38 -6.68
N LYS A 13 -3.53 7.36 -6.51
CA LYS A 13 -4.50 7.20 -7.61
C LYS A 13 -4.38 8.27 -8.71
N ASN A 14 -3.82 9.44 -8.39
CA ASN A 14 -3.65 10.55 -9.32
C ASN A 14 -2.27 10.54 -10.01
N GLY A 15 -1.44 9.53 -9.75
CA GLY A 15 -0.07 9.45 -10.27
C GLY A 15 0.91 10.39 -9.57
N LEU A 16 0.57 10.90 -8.38
CA LEU A 16 1.46 11.73 -7.57
C LEU A 16 2.30 10.85 -6.65
N ALA A 17 3.57 11.23 -6.45
CA ALA A 17 4.47 10.55 -5.53
C ALA A 17 3.99 10.66 -4.07
N VAL A 18 4.15 9.56 -3.33
CA VAL A 18 3.81 9.42 -1.91
C VAL A 18 5.08 9.05 -1.16
N GLY A 19 5.30 9.62 0.02
CA GLY A 19 6.42 9.25 0.87
C GLY A 19 6.25 7.86 1.49
N SER A 20 7.35 7.25 1.89
CA SER A 20 7.38 5.85 2.35
C SER A 20 7.19 5.67 3.86
N SER A 21 7.12 6.77 4.64
CA SER A 21 6.88 6.64 6.08
C SER A 21 5.44 6.17 6.36
N SER A 22 5.24 5.41 7.44
CA SER A 22 3.89 4.97 7.85
C SER A 22 2.92 6.15 8.04
N ARG A 23 3.43 7.32 8.42
CA ARG A 23 2.64 8.55 8.53
C ARG A 23 2.18 9.06 7.18
N GLU A 24 3.06 9.14 6.19
CA GLU A 24 2.70 9.62 4.85
C GLU A 24 1.73 8.66 4.16
N LEU A 25 1.96 7.35 4.31
CA LEU A 25 1.02 6.32 3.87
C LEU A 25 -0.33 6.44 4.58
N PHE A 26 -0.34 6.74 5.88
CA PHE A 26 -1.59 6.97 6.62
C PHE A 26 -2.36 8.16 6.08
N GLU A 27 -1.68 9.30 5.89
CA GLU A 27 -2.32 10.49 5.33
C GLU A 27 -2.90 10.21 3.95
N GLU A 28 -2.17 9.55 3.05
CA GLU A 28 -2.66 9.26 1.70
C GLU A 28 -3.82 8.25 1.69
N VAL A 29 -3.71 7.16 2.45
CA VAL A 29 -4.70 6.06 2.44
C VAL A 29 -5.95 6.39 3.27
N MET A 30 -5.81 7.10 4.39
CA MET A 30 -6.95 7.36 5.29
C MET A 30 -7.60 8.72 5.05
N ARG A 31 -6.87 9.70 4.50
CA ARG A 31 -7.34 11.09 4.36
C ARG A 31 -7.22 11.63 2.93
N GLY A 32 -6.34 11.03 2.12
CA GLY A 32 -6.09 11.39 0.74
C GLY A 32 -6.96 10.62 -0.24
N THR A 33 -6.35 10.07 -1.29
CA THR A 33 -7.06 9.39 -2.37
C THR A 33 -7.57 8.00 -1.99
N GLY A 34 -7.14 7.47 -0.84
CA GLY A 34 -7.55 6.16 -0.37
C GLY A 34 -6.76 5.00 -0.99
N PHE A 35 -5.66 5.30 -1.70
CA PHE A 35 -4.98 4.33 -2.53
C PHE A 35 -3.51 4.69 -2.73
N VAL A 36 -2.64 3.70 -2.56
CA VAL A 36 -1.20 3.75 -2.83
C VAL A 36 -0.80 2.51 -3.63
N MET A 37 -0.05 2.71 -4.70
CA MET A 37 0.69 1.66 -5.42
C MET A 37 2.15 1.72 -5.03
N GLY A 38 2.76 0.55 -4.83
CA GLY A 38 4.20 0.36 -4.77
C GLY A 38 4.67 -0.71 -5.74
N PRO A 39 5.95 -1.09 -5.70
CA PRO A 39 6.50 -2.13 -6.57
C PRO A 39 5.77 -3.45 -6.35
N ASN A 40 5.06 -3.89 -7.39
CA ASN A 40 4.28 -5.12 -7.41
C ASN A 40 3.26 -5.25 -6.25
N SER A 41 2.88 -4.15 -5.60
CA SER A 41 1.96 -4.15 -4.46
C SER A 41 1.06 -2.92 -4.45
N SER A 42 -0.05 -3.01 -3.72
CA SER A 42 -0.97 -1.90 -3.51
C SER A 42 -1.56 -1.95 -2.11
N LEU A 43 -1.93 -0.78 -1.61
CA LEU A 43 -2.53 -0.53 -0.31
C LEU A 43 -3.71 0.43 -0.50
N TYR A 44 -4.93 0.01 -0.20
CA TYR A 44 -6.11 0.83 -0.47
C TYR A 44 -7.29 0.58 0.46
N ILE A 45 -8.22 1.54 0.51
CA ILE A 45 -9.47 1.42 1.27
C ILE A 45 -10.57 0.80 0.41
N GLU A 46 -11.21 -0.23 0.97
CA GLU A 46 -12.45 -0.81 0.47
C GLU A 46 -13.59 -0.47 1.43
N ASN A 47 -14.69 0.11 0.92
CA ASN A 47 -15.90 0.32 1.72
C ASN A 47 -16.75 -0.96 1.66
N ALA A 48 -16.89 -1.63 2.81
CA ALA A 48 -17.74 -2.83 2.95
C ALA A 48 -19.14 -2.51 3.51
N GLY A 49 -19.40 -1.24 3.84
CA GLY A 49 -20.68 -0.76 4.32
C GLY A 49 -20.67 0.76 4.54
N LEU A 50 -21.73 1.30 5.14
CA LEU A 50 -21.83 2.73 5.44
C LEU A 50 -20.75 3.19 6.44
N HIS A 51 -20.41 2.33 7.40
CA HIS A 51 -19.42 2.59 8.44
C HIS A 51 -18.22 1.64 8.39
N ASP A 52 -18.33 0.53 7.64
CA ASP A 52 -17.32 -0.50 7.60
C ASP A 52 -16.33 -0.25 6.47
N LYS A 53 -15.06 -0.09 6.86
CA LYS A 53 -13.93 0.10 5.96
C LYS A 53 -12.87 -0.96 6.23
N PHE A 54 -12.41 -1.59 5.17
CA PHE A 54 -11.22 -2.43 5.19
C PHE A 54 -10.07 -1.70 4.52
N ILE A 55 -8.86 -1.96 5.02
CA ILE A 55 -7.61 -1.68 4.34
C ILE A 55 -7.23 -2.97 3.64
N VAL A 56 -7.09 -2.90 2.34
CA VAL A 56 -6.73 -4.03 1.49
C VAL A 56 -5.29 -3.86 1.06
N VAL A 57 -4.50 -4.91 1.24
CA VAL A 57 -3.13 -5.02 0.73
C VAL A 57 -3.15 -6.10 -0.33
N SER A 58 -2.66 -5.80 -1.53
CA SER A 58 -2.59 -6.77 -2.62
C SER A 58 -1.19 -6.80 -3.22
N ARG A 59 -0.63 -7.99 -3.43
CA ARG A 59 0.63 -8.21 -4.16
C ARG A 59 0.32 -8.88 -5.48
N GLY A 60 0.87 -8.36 -6.57
CA GLY A 60 0.75 -8.93 -7.90
C GLY A 60 1.33 -10.34 -7.97
N ALA A 61 0.79 -11.12 -8.91
CA ALA A 61 1.35 -12.42 -9.26
C ALA A 61 2.56 -12.24 -10.19
N ASP A 62 3.56 -13.10 -10.03
CA ASP A 62 4.69 -13.23 -10.94
C ASP A 62 4.89 -14.71 -11.31
N SER A 63 5.95 -15.04 -12.06
CA SER A 63 6.22 -16.42 -12.49
C SER A 63 6.42 -17.41 -11.34
N ASN A 64 6.73 -16.93 -10.13
CA ASN A 64 7.05 -17.71 -8.94
C ASN A 64 6.06 -17.50 -7.78
N ARG A 65 5.11 -16.55 -7.87
CA ARG A 65 4.16 -16.22 -6.80
C ARG A 65 2.74 -16.01 -7.32
N LEU A 66 1.77 -16.56 -6.60
CA LEU A 66 0.36 -16.29 -6.82
C LEU A 66 -0.02 -14.89 -6.29
N LEU A 67 -1.11 -14.35 -6.83
CA LEU A 67 -1.75 -13.13 -6.32
C LEU A 67 -2.10 -13.35 -4.84
N GLU A 68 -1.64 -12.44 -3.98
CA GLU A 68 -1.92 -12.46 -2.54
C GLU A 68 -2.71 -11.21 -2.17
N THR A 69 -3.78 -11.36 -1.39
CA THR A 69 -4.62 -10.23 -0.96
C THR A 69 -5.06 -10.43 0.47
N GLU A 70 -4.77 -9.45 1.30
CA GLU A 70 -5.08 -9.44 2.74
C GLU A 70 -5.97 -8.25 3.08
N LYS A 71 -6.94 -8.47 3.96
CA LYS A 71 -7.89 -7.43 4.41
C LYS A 71 -7.75 -7.20 5.90
N PHE A 72 -7.59 -5.93 6.28
CA PHE A 72 -7.46 -5.49 7.66
C PHE A 72 -8.60 -4.54 7.99
N PRO A 73 -9.22 -4.61 9.19
CA PRO A 73 -10.10 -3.54 9.65
C PRO A 73 -9.33 -2.20 9.68
N ALA A 74 -10.01 -1.07 9.47
CA ALA A 74 -9.36 0.24 9.40
C ALA A 74 -8.52 0.61 10.65
N ASN A 75 -8.85 0.07 11.82
CA ASN A 75 -8.07 0.28 13.06
C ASN A 75 -6.77 -0.55 13.12
N GLN A 76 -6.52 -1.46 12.17
CA GLN A 76 -5.30 -2.26 12.06
C GLN A 76 -4.34 -1.70 11.00
N PHE A 77 -4.37 -0.39 10.77
CA PHE A 77 -3.56 0.27 9.75
C PHE A 77 -2.08 -0.08 9.79
N GLN A 78 -1.47 -0.10 10.98
CA GLN A 78 -0.05 -0.41 11.11
C GLN A 78 0.29 -1.79 10.54
N LYS A 79 -0.54 -2.82 10.80
CA LYS A 79 -0.32 -4.17 10.27
C LYS A 79 -0.41 -4.22 8.75
N ALA A 80 -1.34 -3.47 8.17
CA ALA A 80 -1.49 -3.38 6.72
C ALA A 80 -0.26 -2.72 6.08
N VAL A 81 0.25 -1.64 6.69
CA VAL A 81 1.48 -0.98 6.22
C VAL A 81 2.69 -1.88 6.37
N ASP A 82 2.87 -2.55 7.51
CA ASP A 82 4.00 -3.45 7.75
C ASP A 82 4.04 -4.58 6.70
N LEU A 83 2.86 -5.12 6.33
CA LEU A 83 2.74 -6.09 5.25
C LEU A 83 3.07 -5.49 3.89
N PHE A 84 2.50 -4.32 3.57
CA PHE A 84 2.71 -3.61 2.31
C PHE A 84 4.19 -3.30 2.07
N THR A 85 4.86 -2.67 3.03
CA THR A 85 6.28 -2.33 2.93
C THR A 85 7.17 -3.57 2.97
N GLY A 86 6.80 -4.57 3.77
CA GLY A 86 7.52 -5.84 3.84
C GLY A 86 7.45 -6.68 2.56
N TRP A 87 6.50 -6.41 1.66
CA TRP A 87 6.47 -6.97 0.31
C TRP A 87 7.35 -6.18 -0.65
N SER A 88 7.41 -4.85 -0.54
CA SER A 88 8.29 -4.01 -1.38
C SER A 88 9.78 -4.24 -1.11
N ASP A 89 10.17 -4.54 0.13
CA ASP A 89 11.59 -4.78 0.50
C ASP A 89 12.14 -6.15 0.07
N LYS A 90 11.30 -7.07 -0.42
CA LYS A 90 11.65 -8.50 -0.63
C LYS A 90 11.86 -8.90 -2.08
N ASP A 91 11.72 -7.98 -3.03
CA ASP A 91 11.96 -8.18 -4.45
C ASP A 91 13.16 -7.32 -4.91
#